data_AF-A0A970UZ74-F1
#
_entry.id   AF-A0A970UZ74-F1
#
_cell.length_a   1.000
_cell.length_b   1.000
_cell.length_c   1.000
_cell.angle_alpha   90.00
_cell.angle_beta   90.00
_cell.angle_gamma   90.00
#
_symmetry.space_group_name_H-M   'P 1'
#
loop_
_entity.id
_entity.type
_entity.pdbx_description
1 polymer ?
#
loop_
_entity_poly.entity_id
_entity_poly.type
_entity_poly.pdbx_seq_one_letter_code
_entity_poly.pdbx_strand_id
1 'polypeptide(L)'
;NPTPEQKEKIEQTARAILAARERYPEASLADLYDELTMPPDLRKAHQANDKAVWESYAKPWHPLDNEPACVAYLMDLHQQLLTIINKDFDSIR
;
A
#
# COMPACT_ATOMS: atom_id res chain seq x y z
N ASN A 1 -13.13 -0.10 -6.04
CA ASN A 1 -13.20 0.67 -4.77
C ASN A 1 -13.18 -0.29 -3.60
N PRO A 2 -12.36 -0.03 -2.57
CA PRO A 2 -12.30 -0.88 -1.38
C PRO A 2 -13.63 -0.90 -0.63
N THR A 3 -13.99 -2.05 -0.07
CA THR A 3 -15.17 -2.21 0.81
C THR A 3 -14.97 -1.46 2.13
N PRO A 4 -16.04 -1.17 2.89
CA PRO A 4 -15.93 -0.57 4.22
C PRO A 4 -14.97 -1.35 5.14
N GLU A 5 -15.02 -2.68 5.11
CA GLU A 5 -14.16 -3.56 5.92
C GLU A 5 -12.69 -3.48 5.50
N GLN A 6 -12.43 -3.39 4.19
CA GLN A 6 -11.07 -3.19 3.67
C GLN A 6 -10.51 -1.83 4.10
N LYS A 7 -11.32 -0.77 4.03
CA LYS A 7 -10.93 0.56 4.51
C LYS A 7 -10.61 0.54 5.99
N GLU A 8 -11.48 -0.06 6.80
CA GLU A 8 -11.26 -0.20 8.23
C GLU A 8 -9.96 -0.96 8.54
N LYS A 9 -9.70 -2.06 7.85
CA LYS A 9 -8.46 -2.84 8.02
C LYS A 9 -7.20 -2.03 7.65
N ILE A 10 -7.25 -1.26 6.56
CA ILE A 10 -6.16 -0.36 6.17
C ILE A 10 -5.94 0.71 7.25
N GLU A 11 -7.02 1.31 7.76
CA GLU A 11 -6.91 2.32 8.82
C GLU A 11 -6.35 1.75 10.13
N GLN A 12 -6.80 0.57 10.54
CA GLN A 12 -6.32 -0.10 11.75
C GLN A 12 -4.81 -0.39 11.66
N THR A 13 -4.35 -0.89 10.52
CA THR A 13 -2.92 -1.16 10.29
C THR A 13 -2.09 0.12 10.15
N ALA A 14 -2.64 1.19 9.56
CA ALA A 14 -1.99 2.50 9.53
C ALA A 14 -1.82 3.09 10.95
N ARG A 15 -2.83 2.96 11.82
CA ARG A 15 -2.71 3.36 13.23
C ARG A 15 -1.63 2.57 13.96
N ALA A 16 -1.43 1.29 13.63
CA ALA A 16 -0.34 0.49 14.20
C ALA A 16 1.05 1.00 13.78
N ILE A 17 1.20 1.53 12.56
CA ILE A 17 2.45 2.20 12.13
C ILE A 17 2.71 3.43 12.98
N LEU A 18 1.68 4.26 13.22
CA LEU A 18 1.81 5.45 14.07
C LEU A 18 2.22 5.08 15.50
N ALA A 19 1.55 4.09 16.10
CA ALA A 19 1.88 3.59 17.43
C ALA A 19 3.28 2.95 17.51
N ALA A 20 3.78 2.36 16.40
CA ALA A 20 5.15 1.88 16.32
C ALA A 20 6.16 3.02 16.32
N ARG A 21 5.91 4.10 15.56
CA ARG A 21 6.77 5.29 15.54
C ARG A 21 6.84 5.97 16.91
N GLU A 22 5.72 6.08 17.62
CA GLU A 22 5.64 6.71 18.95
C GLU A 22 6.52 6.03 20.02
N ARG A 23 6.90 4.76 19.82
CA ARG A 23 7.81 4.04 20.73
C ARG A 23 9.27 4.49 20.62
N TYR A 24 9.60 5.33 19.66
CA TYR A 24 10.96 5.79 19.37
C TYR A 24 11.03 7.33 19.32
N PRO A 25 10.74 8.04 20.43
CA PRO A 25 10.58 9.50 20.44
C PRO A 25 11.86 10.28 20.10
N GLU A 26 13.03 9.68 20.33
CA GLU A 26 14.34 10.31 20.04
C GLU A 26 14.84 10.05 18.62
N ALA A 27 14.18 9.16 17.86
CA ALA A 27 14.57 8.82 16.51
C ALA A 27 13.93 9.78 15.51
N SER A 28 14.71 10.26 14.53
CA SER A 28 14.14 10.97 13.39
C SER A 28 13.39 10.00 12.46
N LEU A 29 12.56 10.53 11.56
CA LEU A 29 11.96 9.70 10.52
C LEU A 29 13.04 9.06 9.61
N ALA A 30 14.19 9.71 9.41
CA ALA A 30 15.27 9.08 8.65
C ALA A 30 15.81 7.84 9.38
N ASP A 31 16.02 7.93 10.70
CA ASP A 31 16.49 6.80 11.51
C ASP A 31 15.49 5.65 11.53
N LEU A 32 14.19 5.95 11.56
CA LEU A 32 13.13 4.94 11.56
C LEU A 32 12.94 4.22 10.22
N TYR A 33 13.37 4.84 9.11
CA TYR A 33 13.17 4.33 7.75
C TYR A 33 14.44 3.90 7.04
N ASP A 34 15.60 3.96 7.70
CA ASP A 34 16.81 3.32 7.21
C ASP A 34 16.60 1.79 7.14
N GLU A 35 16.95 1.18 6.00
CA GLU A 35 16.65 -0.23 5.73
C GLU A 35 17.30 -1.19 6.72
N LEU A 36 18.50 -0.84 7.19
CA LEU A 36 19.32 -1.67 8.07
C LEU A 36 18.90 -1.50 9.54
N THR A 37 18.46 -0.31 9.93
CA THR A 37 18.16 0.03 11.32
C THR A 37 16.67 0.13 11.64
N MET A 38 15.77 0.09 10.65
CA MET A 38 14.32 0.16 10.87
C MET A 38 13.90 -0.84 11.95
N PRO A 39 13.21 -0.38 13.02
CA PRO A 39 12.77 -1.26 14.09
C PRO A 39 11.92 -2.44 13.61
N PRO A 40 12.12 -3.67 14.15
CA PRO A 40 11.41 -4.86 13.68
C PRO A 40 9.88 -4.78 13.79
N ASP A 41 9.38 -4.09 14.80
CA ASP A 41 7.96 -3.84 15.05
C ASP A 41 7.36 -2.82 14.08
N LEU A 42 8.09 -1.76 13.74
CA LEU A 42 7.72 -0.81 12.68
C LEU A 42 7.67 -1.53 11.32
N ARG A 43 8.67 -2.35 11.00
CA ARG A 43 8.69 -3.16 9.77
C ARG A 43 7.49 -4.11 9.69
N LYS A 44 7.14 -4.78 10.79
CA LYS A 44 5.95 -5.64 10.86
C LYS A 44 4.65 -4.85 10.67
N ALA A 45 4.56 -3.65 11.24
CA ALA A 45 3.39 -2.78 11.04
C ALA A 45 3.23 -2.36 9.58
N HIS A 46 4.33 -2.03 8.89
CA HIS A 46 4.33 -1.78 7.45
C HIS A 46 3.88 -2.97 6.63
N GLN A 47 4.48 -4.15 6.86
CA GLN A 47 4.09 -5.38 6.16
C GLN A 47 2.59 -5.71 6.35
N ALA A 48 2.04 -5.46 7.53
CA ALA A 48 0.61 -5.64 7.79
C ALA A 48 -0.26 -4.65 7.01
N ASN A 49 0.18 -3.39 6.89
CA ASN A 49 -0.51 -2.38 6.11
C ASN A 49 -0.44 -2.67 4.61
N ASP A 50 0.73 -3.02 4.10
CA ASP A 50 0.92 -3.38 2.69
C ASP A 50 0.04 -4.58 2.32
N LYS A 51 -0.06 -5.60 3.20
CA LYS A 51 -0.99 -6.71 3.04
C LYS A 51 -2.44 -6.26 2.92
N ALA A 52 -2.89 -5.36 3.81
CA ALA A 52 -4.25 -4.84 3.76
C ALA A 52 -4.53 -4.05 2.47
N VAL A 53 -3.54 -3.30 1.98
CA VAL A 53 -3.62 -2.59 0.70
C VAL A 53 -3.73 -3.58 -0.46
N TRP A 54 -2.89 -4.61 -0.52
CA TRP A 54 -2.96 -5.61 -1.59
C TRP A 54 -4.28 -6.37 -1.65
N GLU A 55 -4.83 -6.74 -0.49
CA GLU A 55 -6.16 -7.35 -0.42
C GLU A 55 -7.24 -6.42 -0.98
N SER A 56 -7.08 -5.10 -0.86
CA SER A 56 -7.99 -4.10 -1.47
C SER A 56 -7.89 -4.03 -3.00
N TYR A 57 -6.74 -4.44 -3.56
CA TYR A 57 -6.55 -4.67 -4.99
C TYR A 57 -7.02 -6.08 -5.44
N ALA A 58 -7.65 -6.85 -4.55
CA ALA A 58 -8.03 -8.24 -4.77
C ALA A 58 -6.84 -9.13 -5.17
N LYS A 59 -5.64 -8.82 -4.65
CA LYS A 59 -4.44 -9.64 -4.82
C LYS A 59 -4.05 -10.27 -3.48
N PRO A 60 -3.61 -11.53 -3.48
CA PRO A 60 -2.98 -12.08 -2.29
C PRO A 60 -1.72 -11.28 -1.93
N TRP A 61 -1.32 -11.37 -0.67
CA TRP A 61 0.03 -11.01 -0.25
C TRP A 61 0.93 -12.20 -0.60
N HIS A 62 2.02 -12.01 -1.37
CA HIS A 62 2.91 -13.03 -1.97
C HIS A 62 2.69 -13.58 -3.42
N PRO A 63 1.93 -12.95 -4.34
CA PRO A 63 1.98 -13.26 -5.77
C PRO A 63 2.86 -12.29 -6.58
N LEU A 64 3.46 -11.27 -5.94
CA LEU A 64 4.38 -10.31 -6.55
C LEU A 64 5.64 -10.28 -5.69
N ASP A 65 6.39 -11.38 -5.73
CA ASP A 65 7.58 -11.60 -4.90
C ASP A 65 8.77 -10.69 -5.27
N ASN A 66 8.59 -9.79 -6.25
CA ASN A 66 9.56 -8.80 -6.64
C ASN A 66 8.89 -7.50 -7.10
N GLU A 67 9.60 -6.39 -6.87
CA GLU A 67 9.17 -5.03 -7.21
C GLU A 67 8.76 -4.85 -8.69
N PRO A 68 9.45 -5.43 -9.70
CA PRO A 68 9.02 -5.33 -11.08
C PRO A 68 7.60 -5.85 -11.35
N ALA A 69 7.20 -6.95 -10.71
CA ALA A 69 5.86 -7.50 -10.88
C ALA A 69 4.78 -6.59 -10.28
N CYS A 70 5.07 -5.96 -9.14
CA CYS A 70 4.23 -4.91 -8.56
C CYS A 70 4.03 -3.75 -9.55
N VAL A 71 5.14 -3.21 -10.07
CA VAL A 71 5.11 -2.09 -11.01
C VAL A 71 4.32 -2.45 -12.27
N ALA A 72 4.57 -3.61 -12.88
CA ALA A 72 3.86 -4.07 -14.07
C ALA A 72 2.34 -4.11 -13.84
N TYR A 73 1.91 -4.70 -12.72
CA TYR A 73 0.48 -4.77 -12.38
C TYR A 73 -0.15 -3.38 -12.21
N LEU A 74 0.53 -2.46 -11.52
CA LEU A 74 0.02 -1.09 -11.32
C LEU A 74 -0.05 -0.32 -12.64
N MET A 75 0.91 -0.52 -13.54
CA MET A 75 0.91 0.10 -14.87
C MET A 75 -0.23 -0.44 -15.75
N ASP A 76 -0.53 -1.74 -15.67
CA ASP A 76 -1.69 -2.33 -16.36
C ASP A 76 -3.01 -1.72 -15.87
N LEU A 77 -3.18 -1.56 -14.55
CA LEU A 77 -4.35 -0.90 -13.98
C LEU A 77 -4.48 0.56 -14.45
N HIS A 78 -3.36 1.29 -14.45
CA HIS A 78 -3.33 2.67 -14.93
C HIS A 78 -3.74 2.78 -16.42
N GLN A 79 -3.22 1.89 -17.27
CA GLN A 79 -3.58 1.85 -18.68
C GLN A 79 -5.07 1.53 -18.90
N GLN A 80 -5.65 0.65 -18.10
CA GLN A 80 -7.10 0.36 -18.14
C GLN A 80 -7.93 1.59 -17.78
N LEU A 81 -7.55 2.31 -16.73
CA LEU A 81 -8.24 3.55 -16.32
C LEU A 81 -8.19 4.61 -17.43
N LEU A 82 -7.01 4.83 -18.04
CA LEU A 82 -6.89 5.75 -19.18
C LEU A 82 -7.78 5.34 -20.36
N THR A 83 -7.84 4.04 -20.64
CA THR A 83 -8.68 3.52 -21.73
C THR A 83 -10.16 3.75 -21.47
N ILE A 84 -10.63 3.56 -20.24
CA ILE A 84 -12.02 3.81 -19.85
C ILE A 84 -12.35 5.30 -19.96
N ILE A 85 -11.52 6.17 -19.38
CA ILE A 85 -11.72 7.63 -19.40
C ILE A 85 -11.78 8.16 -20.84
N ASN A 86 -10.88 7.69 -21.71
CA ASN A 86 -10.85 8.12 -23.10
C ASN A 86 -12.09 7.66 -23.87
N LYS A 87 -12.58 6.43 -23.63
CA LYS A 87 -13.82 5.94 -24.23
C LYS A 87 -15.04 6.73 -23.77
N ASP A 88 -15.12 7.04 -22.47
CA ASP A 88 -16.22 7.83 -21.92
C ASP A 88 -16.22 9.24 -22.54
N PHE A 89 -15.04 9.85 -22.72
CA PHE A 89 -14.91 11.14 -23.40
C PHE A 89 -15.34 11.09 -24.88
N ASP A 90 -14.89 10.07 -25.62
CA ASP A 90 -15.28 9.89 -27.03
C ASP A 90 -16.78 9.60 -27.19
N SER A 91 -17.42 8.96 -26.21
CA SER A 91 -18.87 8.69 -26.23
C SER A 91 -19.74 9.93 -26.00
N ILE A 92 -19.17 11.05 -25.55
CA ILE A 92 -19.89 12.31 -25.28
C ILE A 92 -19.69 13.32 -26.43
N ARG A 93 -18.81 13.02 -27.39
CA ARG A 93 -18.61 13.78 -28.63
C ARG A 93 -19.56 13.32 -29.73
#